data_AF-V4N7W6-F1
#
_entry.id   AF-V4N7W6-F1
#
_cell.length_a   1.000
_cell.length_b   1.000
_cell.length_c   1.000
_cell.angle_alpha   90.00
_cell.angle_beta   90.00
_cell.angle_gamma   90.00
#
_symmetry.space_group_name_H-M   'P 1'
#
loop_
_entity.id
_entity.type
_entity.pdbx_description
1 polymer ?
#
loop_
_entity_poly.entity_id
_entity_poly.type
_entity_poly.pdbx_seq_one_letter_code
_entity_poly.pdbx_strand_id
1 'polypeptide(L)'
;MTARPNPRLDPGAQAAYLRFMNMHAKPSLPDQAVLHYGDGEYAVMRPGKFVICAVSGRQIPLEALRYWNPRTQEAYAGPQEATAQWKKLNG
;
A
#
# COMPACT_ATOMS: atom_id res chain seq x y z
N MET A 1 -10.68 -21.06 -51.72
CA MET A 1 -9.42 -21.12 -50.94
C MET A 1 -8.99 -19.69 -50.63
N THR A 2 -9.55 -19.06 -49.62
CA THR A 2 -9.15 -17.71 -49.19
C THR A 2 -8.64 -17.81 -47.77
N ALA A 3 -7.31 -17.91 -47.64
CA ALA A 3 -6.65 -17.80 -46.35
C ALA A 3 -6.96 -16.41 -45.78
N ARG A 4 -7.70 -16.37 -44.67
CA ARG A 4 -7.92 -15.14 -43.90
C ARG A 4 -6.55 -14.63 -43.42
N PRO A 5 -6.22 -13.35 -43.60
CA PRO A 5 -4.98 -12.81 -43.06
C PRO A 5 -5.03 -12.82 -41.54
N ASN A 6 -4.07 -13.50 -40.92
CA ASN A 6 -3.86 -13.46 -39.49
C ASN A 6 -3.35 -12.05 -39.13
N PRO A 7 -4.04 -11.26 -38.29
CA PRO A 7 -3.57 -9.93 -37.92
C PRO A 7 -2.34 -10.10 -37.03
N ARG A 8 -1.16 -9.88 -37.61
CA ARG A 8 0.07 -9.71 -36.85
C ARG A 8 -0.15 -8.49 -35.96
N LEU A 9 -0.35 -8.70 -34.66
CA LEU A 9 -0.46 -7.65 -33.66
C LEU A 9 0.76 -6.72 -33.77
N ASP A 10 0.51 -5.44 -34.03
CA ASP A 10 1.55 -4.41 -34.04
C ASP A 10 2.29 -4.35 -32.69
N PRO A 11 3.63 -4.26 -32.67
CA PRO A 11 4.42 -4.17 -31.44
C PRO A 11 4.05 -2.95 -30.56
N GLY A 12 3.44 -1.91 -31.14
CA GLY A 12 2.92 -0.75 -30.39
C GLY A 12 1.70 -1.05 -29.53
N ALA A 13 0.86 -2.03 -29.91
CA ALA A 13 -0.33 -2.42 -29.16
C ALA A 13 0.01 -3.22 -27.88
N GLN A 14 1.11 -3.99 -27.90
CA GLN A 14 1.59 -4.74 -26.73
C GLN A 14 2.07 -3.82 -25.60
N ALA A 15 2.76 -2.71 -25.93
CA ALA A 15 3.22 -1.74 -24.94
C ALA A 15 2.05 -1.04 -24.23
N ALA A 16 0.99 -0.70 -24.97
CA ALA A 16 -0.23 -0.12 -24.41
C ALA A 16 -0.93 -1.13 -23.49
N TYR A 17 -1.08 -2.39 -23.91
CA TYR A 17 -1.69 -3.44 -23.10
C TYR A 17 -0.95 -3.68 -21.77
N LEU A 18 0.39 -3.75 -21.80
CA LEU A 18 1.22 -3.85 -20.59
C LEU A 18 1.06 -2.64 -19.66
N ARG A 19 0.92 -1.43 -20.23
CA ARG A 19 0.65 -0.19 -19.47
C ARG A 19 -0.72 -0.22 -18.80
N PHE A 20 -1.75 -0.68 -19.51
CA PHE A 20 -3.11 -0.82 -18.97
C PHE A 20 -3.20 -1.92 -17.90
N MET A 21 -2.52 -3.05 -18.10
CA MET A 21 -2.53 -4.16 -17.14
C MET A 21 -1.71 -3.90 -15.87
N ASN A 22 -0.67 -3.06 -15.93
CA ASN A 22 0.12 -2.68 -14.76
C ASN A 22 -0.46 -1.48 -13.95
N MET A 23 -1.62 -0.93 -14.35
CA MET A 23 -2.19 0.27 -13.73
C MET A 23 -2.72 0.05 -12.30
N HIS A 24 -2.90 -1.20 -11.86
CA HIS A 24 -3.47 -1.53 -10.53
C HIS A 24 -2.43 -1.90 -9.46
N ALA A 25 -1.16 -2.05 -9.81
CA ALA A 25 -0.11 -2.31 -8.83
C ALA A 25 0.54 -0.97 -8.42
N LYS A 26 0.00 -0.32 -7.39
CA LYS A 26 0.75 0.74 -6.69
C LYS A 26 2.14 0.17 -6.35
N PRO A 27 3.26 0.80 -6.78
CA PRO A 27 4.59 0.33 -6.43
C PRO A 27 4.74 0.46 -4.92
N SER A 28 4.43 -0.62 -4.23
CA SER A 28 4.61 -0.73 -2.79
C SER A 28 6.10 -0.89 -2.59
N LEU A 29 6.69 -0.17 -1.63
CA LEU A 29 8.11 -0.33 -1.32
C LEU A 29 8.41 -1.83 -1.10
N PRO A 30 9.55 -2.34 -1.58
CA PRO A 30 9.95 -3.71 -1.26
C PRO A 30 9.94 -3.87 0.27
N ASP A 31 9.30 -4.94 0.75
CA ASP A 31 9.10 -5.24 2.18
C ASP A 31 8.11 -4.35 2.96
N GLN A 32 7.35 -3.45 2.32
CA GLN A 32 6.27 -2.75 3.03
C GLN A 32 5.10 -3.69 3.31
N ALA A 33 4.78 -3.87 4.60
CA ALA A 33 3.61 -4.57 5.06
C ALA A 33 2.36 -3.71 4.88
N VAL A 34 1.26 -4.35 4.51
CA VAL A 34 -0.07 -3.72 4.54
C VAL A 34 -0.84 -4.39 5.66
N LEU A 35 -1.22 -3.61 6.66
CA LEU A 35 -1.98 -4.07 7.80
C LEU A 35 -3.38 -3.45 7.75
N HIS A 36 -4.35 -4.22 8.23
CA HIS A 36 -5.65 -3.74 8.63
C HIS A 36 -5.68 -3.63 10.15
N TYR A 37 -5.92 -2.44 10.67
CA TYR A 37 -5.82 -2.15 12.10
C TYR A 37 -7.17 -2.34 12.78
N GLY A 38 -7.21 -3.18 13.82
CA GLY A 38 -8.35 -3.41 14.69
C GLY A 38 -8.18 -2.72 16.06
N ASP A 39 -9.11 -3.01 16.97
CA ASP A 39 -9.15 -2.44 18.32
C ASP A 39 -8.27 -3.26 19.27
N GLY A 40 -6.94 -3.13 19.11
CA GLY A 40 -5.94 -3.85 19.92
C GLY A 40 -5.24 -4.99 19.20
N GLU A 41 -5.68 -5.35 17.99
CA GLU A 41 -4.98 -6.28 17.10
C GLU A 41 -4.87 -5.69 15.68
N TYR A 42 -4.05 -6.31 14.82
CA TYR A 42 -3.99 -5.97 13.40
C TYR A 42 -3.95 -7.24 12.55
N ALA A 43 -4.58 -7.21 11.38
CA ALA A 43 -4.54 -8.27 10.40
C ALA A 43 -3.54 -7.92 9.28
N VAL A 44 -2.63 -8.83 8.99
CA VAL A 44 -1.66 -8.64 7.90
C VAL A 44 -2.34 -8.93 6.57
N MET A 45 -2.66 -7.89 5.80
CA MET A 45 -3.22 -8.01 4.45
C MET A 45 -2.13 -8.35 3.43
N ARG A 46 -0.94 -7.73 3.57
CA ARG A 46 0.23 -8.07 2.77
C ARG A 46 1.44 -8.23 3.69
N PRO A 47 2.17 -9.35 3.59
CA PRO A 47 3.36 -9.57 4.39
C PRO A 47 4.44 -8.56 4.00
N GLY A 48 5.19 -8.11 5.00
CA GLY A 48 6.32 -7.22 4.87
C GLY A 48 7.10 -7.15 6.18
N LYS A 49 8.10 -6.29 6.25
CA LYS A 49 8.95 -6.09 7.43
C LYS A 49 8.57 -4.83 8.20
N PHE A 50 8.06 -3.82 7.51
CA PHE A 50 7.75 -2.52 8.10
C PHE A 50 6.48 -1.92 7.53
N VAL A 51 5.84 -1.04 8.30
CA VAL A 51 4.78 -0.13 7.85
C VAL A 51 5.31 1.30 7.83
N ILE A 52 4.62 2.21 7.16
CA ILE A 52 4.99 3.62 7.12
C ILE A 52 4.11 4.41 8.10
N CYS A 53 4.74 5.25 8.92
CA CYS A 53 4.04 6.20 9.78
C CYS A 53 3.25 7.20 8.92
N ALA A 54 1.95 7.32 9.16
CA ALA A 54 1.11 8.26 8.41
C ALA A 54 1.45 9.73 8.68
N VAL A 55 2.02 10.03 9.85
CA VAL A 55 2.34 11.41 10.28
C VAL A 55 3.75 11.82 9.85
N SER A 56 4.74 10.98 10.15
CA SER A 56 6.16 11.30 9.95
C SER A 56 6.79 10.64 8.71
N GLY A 57 6.10 9.69 8.07
CA GLY A 57 6.64 8.93 6.94
C GLY A 57 7.77 7.96 7.30
N ARG A 58 8.08 7.78 8.59
CA ARG A 58 9.12 6.85 9.04
C ARG A 58 8.70 5.39 8.85
N GLN A 59 9.69 4.54 8.59
CA GLN A 59 9.51 3.08 8.57
C GLN A 59 9.42 2.57 10.01
N ILE A 60 8.37 1.84 10.30
CA ILE A 60 8.08 1.23 11.61
C ILE A 60 8.13 -0.28 11.40
N PRO A 61 9.15 -0.98 11.94
CA PRO A 61 9.18 -2.43 11.83
C PRO A 61 7.96 -3.02 12.56
N LEU A 62 7.38 -4.09 12.03
CA LEU A 62 6.14 -4.69 12.55
C LEU A 62 6.25 -5.07 14.03
N GLU A 63 7.43 -5.50 14.46
CA GLU A 63 7.76 -5.83 15.86
C GLU A 63 7.76 -4.60 16.80
N ALA A 64 8.01 -3.40 16.28
CA ALA A 64 8.01 -2.15 17.05
C ALA A 64 6.68 -1.39 16.93
N LEU A 65 5.76 -1.83 16.08
CA LEU A 65 4.46 -1.21 15.88
C LEU A 65 3.60 -1.39 17.14
N ARG A 66 3.53 -0.32 17.95
CA ARG A 66 2.75 -0.27 19.21
C ARG A 66 1.60 0.72 19.17
N TYR A 67 1.60 1.65 18.22
CA TYR A 67 0.63 2.74 18.15
C TYR A 67 0.02 2.80 16.75
N TRP A 68 -1.30 2.64 16.69
CA TRP A 68 -2.09 2.75 15.45
C TRP A 68 -3.50 3.26 15.76
N ASN A 69 -4.22 3.69 14.74
CA ASN A 69 -5.63 4.07 14.87
C ASN A 69 -6.52 3.22 13.93
N PRO A 70 -7.43 2.38 14.47
CA PRO A 70 -8.31 1.55 13.64
C PRO A 70 -9.31 2.39 12.83
N ARG A 71 -9.68 3.59 13.30
CA ARG A 71 -10.64 4.44 12.60
C ARG A 71 -10.08 5.02 11.30
N THR A 72 -8.83 5.44 11.31
CA THR A 72 -8.17 6.05 10.14
C THR A 72 -7.27 5.08 9.39
N GLN A 73 -7.06 3.86 9.92
CA GLN A 73 -6.17 2.85 9.36
C GLN A 73 -4.72 3.34 9.21
N GLU A 74 -4.25 4.08 10.22
CA GLU A 74 -2.93 4.72 10.23
C GLU A 74 -2.04 4.13 11.33
N ALA A 75 -0.78 3.84 11.00
CA ALA A 75 0.26 3.52 11.97
C ALA A 75 1.04 4.77 12.37
N TYR A 76 1.54 4.77 13.62
CA TYR A 76 2.36 5.84 14.18
C TYR A 76 3.66 5.28 14.75
N ALA A 77 4.79 5.95 14.49
CA ALA A 77 6.08 5.45 14.96
C ALA A 77 6.27 5.64 16.47
N GLY A 78 5.48 6.52 17.09
CA GLY A 78 5.56 6.78 18.52
C GLY A 78 4.34 7.52 19.07
N PRO A 79 4.33 7.71 20.40
CA PRO A 79 3.23 8.36 21.11
C PRO A 79 3.07 9.84 20.72
N GLN A 80 4.17 10.53 20.36
CA GLN A 80 4.13 11.92 19.92
C GLN A 80 3.34 12.06 18.61
N GLU A 81 3.61 11.20 17.62
CA GLU A 81 2.88 11.21 16.34
C GLU A 81 1.41 10.82 16.51
N ALA A 82 1.12 9.80 17.31
CA ALA A 82 -0.26 9.41 17.61
C ALA A 82 -1.04 10.56 18.27
N THR A 83 -0.43 11.23 19.25
CA THR A 83 -1.04 12.39 19.93
C THR A 83 -1.26 13.56 18.97
N ALA A 84 -0.28 13.85 18.11
CA ALA A 84 -0.38 14.92 17.12
C ALA A 84 -1.52 14.67 16.12
N GLN A 85 -1.68 13.42 15.65
CA GLN A 85 -2.77 13.05 14.76
C GLN A 85 -4.13 13.08 15.48
N TRP A 86 -4.20 12.56 16.71
CA TRP A 86 -5.44 12.61 17.50
C TRP A 86 -5.93 14.05 17.70
N LYS A 87 -5.02 14.99 17.98
CA LYS A 87 -5.37 16.42 18.07
C LYS A 87 -5.94 16.97 16.77
N LYS A 88 -5.41 16.56 15.61
CA LYS A 88 -5.94 16.97 14.30
C LYS A 88 -7.33 16.42 14.02
N LEU A 89 -7.65 15.22 14.52
CA LEU A 89 -8.94 14.56 14.30
C LEU A 89 -10.05 15.06 15.24
N ASN A 90 -9.69 15.63 16.40
CA ASN A 90 -10.62 16.11 17.42
C ASN A 90 -10.63 17.65 17.56
N GLY A 91 -9.90 18.35 16.69
CA GLY A 91 -9.82 19.81 16.66
C GLY A 91 -10.88 20.45 15.78
#